data_AF-A0A7C4CKB1-F1
#
_entry.id   AF-A0A7C4CKB1-F1
#
_cell.length_a   1.000
_cell.length_b   1.000
_cell.length_c   1.000
_cell.angle_alpha   90.00
_cell.angle_beta   90.00
_cell.angle_gamma   90.00
#
_symmetry.space_group_name_H-M   'P 1'
#
loop_
_entity.id
_entity.type
_entity.pdbx_description
1 polymer ?
#
loop_
_entity_poly.entity_id
_entity_poly.type
_entity_poly.pdbx_seq_one_letter_code
_entity_poly.pdbx_strand_id
1 'polypeptide(L)'
;MLIKEYFKLVRELDEDRLEKAIILALNPSLEMINYYAKYVRGFNESLPPQPSIESISIESIKKILGEDGVEIFLAVDQVISLMPRYMLRRLNEALTKNEDLDIVRTLSRKLYDEYSKTVDGVRVEDLIFEDYRKESILLVLPSWRQLELVHGRWRELAWREKTLKNEETPTVEGWIKDVTLLADVLVDEGVKSIIVADTVHEGRLPVSGGEVIYVDFGRGLCKIGYPRDSSISWLNRPIISNMALPFRRGEEEIITEVYWKIGLTPILRLRWVESDGSLKRVKVEGGNFFMVGDDEEAALITGIGVRGTDPETFTLLDSLLPKRVRFFGVPLSGYLKDWVSGVVHLDVVFAYLGEVGEGRVALVDPSRMGFYSILEYDRDSKNFKVKSFIEFAREFELTIDEPPRRLGSPITMINALNLGNGKLVVDSFNREVNRYLEKELKVDLIEVDIPHIEAGGGGPRCATRDIPSLRSSS
;
A
#
# COMPACT_ATOMS: atom_id res chain seq x y z
N MET A 1 10.40 -21.74 -7.14
CA MET A 1 11.69 -21.33 -6.54
C MET A 1 11.41 -20.32 -5.42
N LEU A 2 12.12 -20.37 -4.29
CA LEU A 2 11.96 -19.36 -3.22
C LEU A 2 12.51 -18.01 -3.73
N ILE A 3 11.89 -16.88 -3.34
CA ILE A 3 12.33 -15.54 -3.77
C ILE A 3 13.82 -15.30 -3.47
N LYS A 4 14.34 -15.83 -2.36
CA LYS A 4 15.76 -15.74 -2.02
C LYS A 4 16.70 -16.29 -3.11
N GLU A 5 16.30 -17.33 -3.82
CA GLU A 5 17.09 -17.92 -4.90
C GLU A 5 17.08 -17.03 -6.16
N TYR A 6 16.09 -16.14 -6.32
CA TYR A 6 16.05 -15.16 -7.41
C TYR A 6 17.29 -14.26 -7.34
N PHE A 7 17.64 -13.80 -6.14
CA PHE A 7 18.82 -12.97 -5.94
C PHE A 7 20.12 -13.72 -6.23
N LYS A 8 20.18 -15.04 -5.96
CA LYS A 8 21.35 -15.84 -6.34
C LYS A 8 21.48 -15.95 -7.85
N LEU A 9 20.39 -16.30 -8.53
CA LEU A 9 20.34 -16.46 -9.98
C LEU A 9 20.88 -15.22 -10.70
N VAL A 10 20.42 -14.01 -10.33
CA VAL A 10 20.88 -12.74 -10.93
C VAL A 10 22.41 -12.58 -10.87
N ARG A 11 23.07 -13.08 -9.82
CA ARG A 11 24.53 -12.97 -9.65
C ARG A 11 25.31 -13.96 -10.52
N GLU A 12 24.67 -15.02 -11.00
CA GLU A 12 25.29 -16.12 -11.74
C GLU A 12 25.03 -16.04 -13.25
N LEU A 13 24.08 -15.20 -13.69
CA LEU A 13 23.84 -14.93 -15.10
C LEU A 13 25.09 -14.37 -15.78
N ASP A 14 25.35 -14.77 -17.02
CA ASP A 14 26.30 -14.08 -17.90
C ASP A 14 25.75 -12.71 -18.34
N GLU A 15 26.64 -11.83 -18.79
CA GLU A 15 26.30 -10.44 -19.12
C GLU A 15 25.24 -10.32 -20.23
N ASP A 16 25.32 -11.13 -21.29
CA ASP A 16 24.36 -11.07 -22.42
C ASP A 16 22.95 -11.46 -21.96
N ARG A 17 22.82 -12.51 -21.15
CA ARG A 17 21.52 -12.91 -20.58
C ARG A 17 20.99 -11.88 -19.59
N LEU A 18 21.85 -11.32 -18.74
CA LEU A 18 21.49 -10.31 -17.75
C LEU A 18 20.98 -9.03 -18.44
N GLU A 19 21.69 -8.53 -19.45
CA GLU A 19 21.30 -7.34 -20.23
C GLU A 19 19.92 -7.53 -20.88
N LYS A 20 19.71 -8.65 -21.59
CA LYS A 20 18.41 -8.97 -22.22
C LYS A 20 17.29 -9.01 -21.21
N ALA A 21 17.54 -9.60 -20.04
CA ALA A 21 16.54 -9.70 -18.98
C ALA A 21 16.22 -8.34 -18.37
N ILE A 22 17.22 -7.47 -18.18
CA ILE A 22 17.02 -6.09 -17.70
C ILE A 22 16.16 -5.29 -18.69
N ILE A 23 16.49 -5.34 -19.98
CA ILE A 23 15.73 -4.65 -21.04
C ILE A 23 14.28 -5.10 -21.01
N LEU A 24 14.05 -6.41 -20.91
CA LEU A 24 12.70 -6.99 -20.85
C LEU A 24 11.94 -6.63 -19.57
N ALA A 25 12.60 -6.60 -18.41
CA ALA A 25 11.99 -6.24 -17.13
C ALA A 25 11.64 -4.74 -17.02
N LEU A 26 12.39 -3.87 -17.69
CA LEU A 26 12.10 -2.44 -17.81
C LEU A 26 10.98 -2.17 -18.82
N ASN A 27 10.90 -2.95 -19.89
CA ASN A 27 9.95 -2.75 -20.98
C ASN A 27 9.25 -4.06 -21.39
N PRO A 28 8.44 -4.66 -20.49
CA PRO A 28 7.75 -5.90 -20.81
C PRO A 28 6.69 -5.67 -21.90
N SER A 29 6.54 -6.64 -22.79
CA SER A 29 5.47 -6.63 -23.79
C SER A 29 4.13 -6.97 -23.13
N LEU A 30 3.37 -5.94 -22.74
CA LEU A 30 2.11 -6.09 -22.02
C LEU A 30 0.92 -6.35 -22.95
N GLU A 31 0.18 -7.40 -22.66
CA GLU A 31 -1.18 -7.60 -23.13
C GLU A 31 -2.14 -7.00 -22.10
N MET A 32 -3.05 -6.13 -22.54
CA MET A 32 -3.96 -5.40 -21.64
C MET A 32 -5.42 -5.61 -22.00
N ILE A 33 -6.22 -6.01 -21.01
CA ILE A 33 -7.68 -5.97 -21.08
C ILE A 33 -8.13 -4.73 -20.30
N ASN A 34 -8.53 -3.70 -21.05
CA ASN A 34 -9.03 -2.45 -20.48
C ASN A 34 -10.56 -2.52 -20.33
N TYR A 35 -11.04 -2.56 -19.08
CA TYR A 35 -12.47 -2.51 -18.78
C TYR A 35 -13.07 -1.14 -19.08
N TYR A 36 -12.35 -0.06 -18.78
CA TYR A 36 -12.80 1.32 -19.00
C TYR A 36 -13.21 1.58 -20.47
N ALA A 37 -12.35 1.19 -21.42
CA ALA A 37 -12.60 1.42 -22.85
C ALA A 37 -13.85 0.71 -23.40
N LYS A 38 -14.27 -0.40 -22.79
CA LYS A 38 -15.44 -1.19 -23.22
C LYS A 38 -16.76 -0.64 -22.69
N TYR A 39 -16.78 -0.06 -21.49
CA TYR A 39 -18.00 0.46 -20.86
C TYR A 39 -18.30 1.94 -21.18
N VAL A 40 -17.29 2.73 -21.57
CA VAL A 40 -17.45 4.18 -21.84
C VAL A 40 -18.17 4.49 -23.15
N ARG A 41 -18.25 3.54 -24.11
CA ARG A 41 -18.88 3.79 -25.43
C ARG A 41 -20.37 4.20 -25.40
N GLY A 42 -21.01 4.29 -24.23
CA GLY A 42 -22.40 4.75 -24.07
C GLY A 42 -22.63 5.84 -23.01
N PHE A 43 -21.59 6.38 -22.36
CA PHE A 43 -21.76 7.43 -21.32
C PHE A 43 -21.14 8.75 -21.78
N ASN A 44 -21.93 9.83 -21.81
CA ASN A 44 -21.47 11.20 -22.10
C ASN A 44 -20.70 11.86 -20.93
N GLU A 45 -20.36 11.09 -19.90
CA GLU A 45 -19.68 11.56 -18.69
C GLU A 45 -18.37 10.81 -18.48
N SER A 46 -17.36 11.47 -17.90
CA SER A 46 -16.14 10.81 -17.44
C SER A 46 -16.48 9.85 -16.29
N LEU A 47 -16.09 8.58 -16.41
CA LEU A 47 -16.26 7.60 -15.34
C LEU A 47 -15.03 7.63 -14.41
N PRO A 48 -15.19 7.26 -13.13
CA PRO A 48 -14.06 6.94 -12.28
C PRO A 48 -13.16 5.86 -12.90
N PRO A 49 -11.85 5.93 -12.64
CA PRO A 49 -10.86 5.04 -13.24
C PRO A 49 -11.08 3.59 -12.82
N GLN A 50 -10.94 2.66 -13.77
CA GLN A 50 -11.08 1.22 -13.55
C GLN A 50 -9.73 0.52 -13.77
N PRO A 51 -9.43 -0.56 -13.05
CA PRO A 51 -8.20 -1.32 -13.25
C PRO A 51 -8.20 -2.00 -14.62
N SER A 52 -7.01 -2.32 -15.12
CA SER A 52 -6.79 -3.25 -16.23
C SER A 52 -6.42 -4.65 -15.70
N ILE A 53 -6.64 -5.68 -16.52
CA ILE A 53 -5.88 -6.93 -16.40
C ILE A 53 -4.71 -6.82 -17.35
N GLU A 54 -3.51 -7.12 -16.85
CA GLU A 54 -2.26 -7.02 -17.60
C GLU A 54 -1.53 -8.36 -17.52
N SER A 55 -1.03 -8.82 -18.66
CA SER A 55 -0.25 -10.05 -18.75
C SER A 55 0.94 -9.95 -19.67
N ILE A 56 1.92 -10.83 -19.44
CA ILE A 56 3.07 -11.05 -20.33
C ILE A 56 3.01 -12.50 -20.80
N SER A 57 3.14 -12.72 -22.11
CA SER A 57 3.22 -14.06 -22.70
C SER A 57 4.51 -14.77 -22.25
N ILE A 58 4.38 -15.96 -21.67
CA ILE A 58 5.52 -16.80 -21.28
C ILE A 58 6.36 -17.21 -22.50
N GLU A 59 5.70 -17.55 -23.61
CA GLU A 59 6.39 -17.89 -24.86
C GLU A 59 7.27 -16.73 -25.36
N SER A 60 6.78 -15.50 -25.23
CA SER A 60 7.54 -14.30 -25.61
C SER A 60 8.79 -14.12 -24.74
N ILE A 61 8.68 -14.37 -23.43
CA ILE A 61 9.83 -14.35 -22.51
C ILE A 61 10.83 -15.44 -22.89
N LYS A 62 10.36 -16.68 -23.09
CA LYS A 62 11.21 -17.83 -23.43
C LYS A 62 11.95 -17.65 -24.75
N LYS A 63 11.30 -17.03 -25.75
CA LYS A 63 11.94 -16.70 -27.03
C LYS A 63 13.14 -15.77 -26.88
N ILE A 64 13.12 -14.87 -25.90
CA ILE A 64 14.20 -13.88 -25.66
C ILE A 64 15.27 -14.46 -24.73
N LEU A 65 14.86 -15.16 -23.67
CA LEU A 65 15.75 -15.54 -22.56
C LEU A 65 16.08 -17.03 -22.47
N GLY A 66 15.45 -17.89 -23.27
CA GLY A 66 15.60 -19.35 -23.22
C GLY A 66 14.53 -20.06 -22.37
N GLU A 67 14.65 -21.36 -22.18
CA GLU A 67 13.63 -22.20 -21.50
C GLU A 67 13.41 -21.83 -20.03
N ASP A 68 14.47 -21.45 -19.32
CA ASP A 68 14.51 -20.89 -17.96
C ASP A 68 14.18 -19.38 -17.92
N GLY A 69 13.77 -18.79 -19.05
CA GLY A 69 13.60 -17.36 -19.22
C GLY A 69 12.58 -16.72 -18.27
N VAL A 70 11.53 -17.43 -17.88
CA VAL A 70 10.52 -16.93 -16.92
C VAL A 70 11.14 -16.69 -15.56
N GLU A 71 11.96 -17.63 -15.08
CA GLU A 71 12.62 -17.56 -13.79
C GLU A 71 13.63 -16.40 -13.76
N ILE A 72 14.40 -16.24 -14.85
CA ILE A 72 15.33 -15.12 -15.04
C ILE A 72 14.60 -13.78 -15.05
N PHE A 73 13.50 -13.68 -15.80
CA PHE A 73 12.70 -12.47 -15.86
C PHE A 73 12.21 -12.08 -14.47
N LEU A 74 11.58 -13.00 -13.74
CA LEU A 74 11.07 -12.74 -12.39
C LEU A 74 12.19 -12.35 -11.43
N ALA A 75 13.37 -12.97 -11.54
CA ALA A 75 14.50 -12.68 -10.68
C ALA A 75 15.09 -11.28 -10.92
N VAL A 76 15.25 -10.91 -12.19
CA VAL A 76 15.76 -9.58 -12.59
C VAL A 76 14.73 -8.50 -12.30
N ASP A 77 13.44 -8.76 -12.56
CA ASP A 77 12.31 -7.89 -12.21
C ASP A 77 12.29 -7.57 -10.72
N GLN A 78 12.48 -8.59 -9.87
CA GLN A 78 12.49 -8.43 -8.42
C GLN A 78 13.60 -7.48 -7.94
N VAL A 79 14.79 -7.55 -8.55
CA VAL A 79 15.93 -6.67 -8.21
C VAL A 79 15.70 -5.24 -8.72
N ILE A 80 15.36 -5.09 -10.00
CA ILE A 80 15.18 -3.77 -10.63
C ILE A 80 14.02 -3.01 -9.99
N SER A 81 12.91 -3.70 -9.69
CA SER A 81 11.71 -3.07 -9.16
C SER A 81 11.87 -2.54 -7.72
N LEU A 82 12.97 -2.94 -7.04
CA LEU A 82 13.42 -2.48 -5.72
C LEU A 82 14.59 -1.49 -5.79
N MET A 83 15.06 -1.14 -6.98
CA MET A 83 16.10 -0.12 -7.15
C MET A 83 15.55 1.26 -6.80
N PRO A 84 16.26 2.05 -5.98
CA PRO A 84 15.94 3.46 -5.81
C PRO A 84 16.17 4.22 -7.12
N ARG A 85 15.44 5.31 -7.31
CA ARG A 85 15.40 6.11 -8.56
C ARG A 85 16.78 6.58 -9.01
N TYR A 86 17.68 6.91 -8.09
CA TYR A 86 19.05 7.28 -8.47
C TYR A 86 19.85 6.10 -9.06
N MET A 87 19.61 4.87 -8.60
CA MET A 87 20.25 3.67 -9.17
C MET A 87 19.63 3.29 -10.52
N LEU A 88 18.31 3.42 -10.67
CA LEU A 88 17.64 3.20 -11.96
C LEU A 88 18.18 4.14 -13.06
N ARG A 89 18.44 5.42 -12.73
CA ARG A 89 19.07 6.36 -13.67
C ARG A 89 20.46 5.89 -14.10
N ARG A 90 21.29 5.45 -13.15
CA ARG A 90 22.62 4.90 -13.44
C ARG A 90 22.56 3.62 -14.28
N LEU A 91 21.58 2.75 -14.02
CA LEU A 91 21.37 1.53 -14.82
C LEU A 91 21.02 1.88 -16.28
N ASN A 92 20.12 2.84 -16.50
CA ASN A 92 19.76 3.28 -17.86
C ASN A 92 20.96 3.90 -18.60
N GLU A 93 21.81 4.67 -17.90
CA GLU A 93 23.04 5.19 -18.47
C GLU A 93 24.02 4.08 -18.85
N ALA A 94 24.19 3.07 -17.98
CA ALA A 94 25.07 1.93 -18.23
C ALA A 94 24.61 1.11 -19.47
N LEU A 95 23.30 0.83 -19.57
CA LEU A 95 22.71 0.16 -20.74
C LEU A 95 22.93 0.95 -22.04
N THR A 96 22.87 2.28 -21.99
CA THR A 96 23.05 3.12 -23.19
C THR A 96 24.52 3.17 -23.63
N LYS A 97 25.46 3.04 -22.69
CA LYS A 97 26.90 3.14 -22.92
C LYS A 97 27.59 1.78 -23.07
N ASN A 98 26.85 0.67 -22.97
CA ASN A 98 27.38 -0.69 -22.90
C ASN A 98 28.43 -0.85 -21.79
N GLU A 99 28.15 -0.30 -20.61
CA GLU A 99 28.99 -0.43 -19.41
C GLU A 99 28.60 -1.68 -18.60
N ASP A 100 29.48 -2.05 -17.65
CA ASP A 100 29.28 -3.17 -16.73
C ASP A 100 28.00 -3.01 -15.89
N LEU A 101 27.22 -4.09 -15.78
CA LEU A 101 25.96 -4.17 -15.05
C LEU A 101 26.14 -4.52 -13.56
N ASP A 102 27.34 -4.37 -13.00
CA ASP A 102 27.66 -4.65 -11.59
C ASP A 102 26.71 -3.97 -10.59
N ILE A 103 26.10 -2.83 -10.95
CA ILE A 103 25.08 -2.18 -10.12
C ILE A 103 23.90 -3.12 -9.76
N VAL A 104 23.50 -3.97 -10.70
CA VAL A 104 22.42 -4.97 -10.52
C VAL A 104 22.90 -6.10 -9.62
N ARG A 105 24.13 -6.59 -9.82
CA ARG A 105 24.72 -7.68 -9.02
C ARG A 105 24.96 -7.25 -7.57
N THR A 106 25.49 -6.04 -7.38
CA THR A 106 25.73 -5.44 -6.07
C THR A 106 24.42 -5.24 -5.30
N LEU A 107 23.36 -4.74 -5.96
CA LEU A 107 22.06 -4.66 -5.33
C LEU A 107 21.50 -6.04 -4.99
N SER A 108 21.60 -7.00 -5.92
CA SER A 108 21.11 -8.36 -5.70
C SER A 108 21.75 -9.01 -4.46
N ARG A 109 23.05 -8.79 -4.24
CA ARG A 109 23.74 -9.25 -3.02
C ARG A 109 23.16 -8.62 -1.76
N LYS A 110 22.93 -7.30 -1.76
CA LYS A 110 22.32 -6.61 -0.61
C LYS A 110 20.90 -7.11 -0.34
N LEU A 111 20.09 -7.29 -1.37
CA LEU A 111 18.71 -7.80 -1.24
C LEU A 111 18.69 -9.24 -0.71
N TYR A 112 19.61 -10.09 -1.16
CA TYR A 112 19.79 -11.44 -0.62
C TYR A 112 20.05 -11.40 0.89
N ASP A 113 20.98 -10.55 1.35
CA ASP A 113 21.35 -10.45 2.76
C ASP A 113 20.19 -9.90 3.62
N GLU A 114 19.47 -8.90 3.12
CA GLU A 114 18.30 -8.33 3.81
C GLU A 114 17.13 -9.31 3.86
N TYR A 115 16.80 -9.96 2.74
CA TYR A 115 15.75 -10.96 2.69
C TYR A 115 16.03 -12.13 3.65
N SER A 116 17.28 -12.60 3.68
CA SER A 116 17.72 -13.69 4.57
C SER A 116 17.60 -13.34 6.05
N LYS A 117 17.70 -12.06 6.42
CA LYS A 117 17.58 -11.62 7.81
C LYS A 117 16.14 -11.38 8.23
N THR A 118 15.26 -11.06 7.29
CA THR A 118 13.88 -10.63 7.58
C THR A 118 12.85 -11.71 7.32
N VAL A 119 13.04 -12.55 6.30
CA VAL A 119 12.00 -13.50 5.84
C VAL A 119 12.35 -14.94 6.17
N ASP A 120 13.63 -15.33 6.06
CA ASP A 120 14.01 -16.72 6.33
C ASP A 120 13.75 -17.09 7.79
N GLY A 121 12.86 -18.05 8.00
CA GLY A 121 12.52 -18.51 9.34
C GLY A 121 11.64 -17.54 10.14
N VAL A 122 11.00 -16.56 9.47
CA VAL A 122 10.02 -15.68 10.11
C VAL A 122 8.93 -16.50 10.80
N ARG A 123 8.61 -16.13 12.04
CA ARG A 123 7.54 -16.74 12.85
C ARG A 123 6.41 -15.74 13.06
N VAL A 124 5.33 -16.17 13.70
CA VAL A 124 4.18 -15.29 13.97
C VAL A 124 4.60 -14.16 14.89
N GLU A 125 5.42 -14.47 15.90
CA GLU A 125 5.96 -13.52 16.89
C GLU A 125 6.88 -12.44 16.28
N ASP A 126 7.33 -12.61 15.05
CA ASP A 126 8.17 -11.64 14.33
C ASP A 126 7.32 -10.68 13.46
N LEU A 127 6.00 -10.89 13.37
CA LEU A 127 5.07 -10.09 12.59
C LEU A 127 4.62 -8.85 13.37
N ILE A 128 4.27 -7.81 12.61
CA ILE A 128 3.78 -6.55 13.16
C ILE A 128 2.28 -6.45 12.89
N PHE A 129 1.51 -6.50 13.98
CA PHE A 129 0.06 -6.41 14.00
C PHE A 129 -0.43 -4.96 13.91
N GLU A 130 -1.65 -4.72 13.44
CA GLU A 130 -2.16 -3.36 13.21
C GLU A 130 -2.24 -2.51 14.49
N ASP A 131 -2.29 -3.09 15.67
CA ASP A 131 -2.40 -2.40 16.98
C ASP A 131 -1.07 -2.31 17.75
N TYR A 132 0.06 -2.66 17.12
CA TYR A 132 1.37 -2.47 17.75
C TYR A 132 1.60 -1.01 18.18
N ARG A 133 2.45 -0.76 19.18
CA ARG A 133 2.81 0.61 19.55
C ARG A 133 3.68 1.26 18.47
N LYS A 134 3.19 2.35 17.86
CA LYS A 134 3.90 3.03 16.76
C LYS A 134 5.07 3.84 17.31
N GLU A 135 6.25 3.64 16.74
CA GLU A 135 7.45 4.42 17.10
C GLU A 135 7.74 5.54 16.10
N SER A 136 7.45 5.29 14.81
CA SER A 136 7.70 6.23 13.73
C SER A 136 6.62 6.13 12.66
N ILE A 137 6.23 7.28 12.11
CA ILE A 137 5.23 7.40 11.05
C ILE A 137 5.82 8.24 9.91
N LEU A 138 5.67 7.73 8.70
CA LEU A 138 5.96 8.41 7.45
C LEU A 138 4.71 9.14 6.95
N LEU A 139 4.90 10.43 6.63
CA LEU A 139 3.95 11.33 6.00
C LEU A 139 4.54 11.84 4.68
N VAL A 140 3.69 12.21 3.73
CA VAL A 140 4.12 12.74 2.43
C VAL A 140 3.43 14.07 2.12
N LEU A 141 4.22 15.05 1.68
CA LEU A 141 3.81 16.37 1.22
C LEU A 141 3.90 16.46 -0.31
N PRO A 142 2.78 16.27 -1.05
CA PRO A 142 2.73 16.50 -2.49
C PRO A 142 2.99 17.97 -2.80
N SER A 143 3.66 18.22 -3.93
CA SER A 143 3.87 19.57 -4.42
C SER A 143 2.77 20.09 -5.32
N TRP A 144 2.82 21.38 -5.64
CA TRP A 144 1.96 22.00 -6.65
C TRP A 144 1.98 21.23 -7.98
N ARG A 145 3.14 20.66 -8.36
CA ARG A 145 3.29 19.85 -9.59
C ARG A 145 2.40 18.60 -9.59
N GLN A 146 2.05 18.09 -8.41
CA GLN A 146 1.21 16.91 -8.23
C GLN A 146 -0.26 17.31 -8.11
N LEU A 147 -0.55 18.33 -7.29
CA LEU A 147 -1.91 18.73 -6.95
C LEU A 147 -2.60 19.52 -8.07
N GLU A 148 -1.87 20.33 -8.84
CA GLU A 148 -2.46 21.11 -9.95
C GLU A 148 -3.11 20.24 -11.03
N LEU A 149 -2.63 18.98 -11.17
CA LEU A 149 -3.18 18.01 -12.12
C LEU A 149 -4.63 17.63 -11.83
N VAL A 150 -5.11 17.88 -10.61
CA VAL A 150 -6.45 17.53 -10.17
C VAL A 150 -7.49 18.56 -10.61
N HIS A 151 -7.11 19.83 -10.75
CA HIS A 151 -8.05 20.88 -11.15
C HIS A 151 -8.61 20.61 -12.54
N GLY A 152 -9.94 20.59 -12.64
CA GLY A 152 -10.68 20.20 -13.86
C GLY A 152 -10.81 18.69 -14.09
N ARG A 153 -10.18 17.85 -13.25
CA ARG A 153 -10.11 16.39 -13.40
C ARG A 153 -10.49 15.62 -12.13
N TRP A 154 -11.18 16.26 -11.19
CA TRP A 154 -11.59 15.70 -9.90
C TRP A 154 -12.21 14.30 -9.98
N ARG A 155 -13.20 14.10 -10.85
CA ARG A 155 -13.85 12.79 -11.01
C ARG A 155 -12.92 11.72 -11.58
N GLU A 156 -12.07 12.08 -12.54
CA GLU A 156 -11.10 11.17 -13.17
C GLU A 156 -10.01 10.72 -12.19
N LEU A 157 -9.64 11.60 -11.26
CA LEU A 157 -8.57 11.37 -10.29
C LEU A 157 -9.12 11.02 -8.88
N ALA A 158 -10.40 10.64 -8.80
CA ALA A 158 -11.09 10.28 -7.55
C ALA A 158 -10.82 11.30 -6.43
N TRP A 159 -11.18 12.54 -6.68
CA TRP A 159 -11.02 13.68 -5.76
C TRP A 159 -12.34 14.48 -5.73
N ARG A 160 -12.68 15.09 -4.59
CA ARG A 160 -13.82 16.01 -4.49
C ARG A 160 -13.45 17.40 -4.99
N GLU A 161 -14.38 18.12 -5.60
CA GLU A 161 -14.11 19.51 -6.00
C GLU A 161 -13.97 20.45 -4.79
N LYS A 162 -14.65 20.09 -3.69
CA LYS A 162 -14.60 20.83 -2.42
C LYS A 162 -14.42 19.89 -1.23
N THR A 163 -13.80 20.40 -0.18
CA THR A 163 -13.71 19.71 1.11
C THR A 163 -15.11 19.61 1.74
N LEU A 164 -15.24 18.78 2.78
CA LEU A 164 -16.47 18.73 3.60
C LEU A 164 -16.80 20.06 4.29
N LYS A 165 -15.82 20.97 4.37
CA LYS A 165 -15.99 22.33 4.89
C LYS A 165 -16.26 23.37 3.79
N ASN A 166 -16.51 22.92 2.56
CA ASN A 166 -16.82 23.74 1.39
C ASN A 166 -15.65 24.64 0.91
N GLU A 167 -14.41 24.25 1.22
CA GLU A 167 -13.19 24.88 0.69
C GLU A 167 -12.82 24.26 -0.66
N GLU A 168 -12.20 25.02 -1.57
CA GLU A 168 -11.69 24.48 -2.83
C GLU A 168 -10.52 23.51 -2.58
N THR A 169 -10.42 22.43 -3.37
CA THR A 169 -9.42 21.39 -3.16
C THR A 169 -8.99 20.75 -4.48
N PRO A 170 -7.76 20.20 -4.59
CA PRO A 170 -6.66 20.37 -3.64
C PRO A 170 -6.08 21.77 -3.65
N THR A 171 -5.53 22.19 -2.51
CA THR A 171 -4.59 23.33 -2.43
C THR A 171 -3.32 22.84 -1.75
N VAL A 172 -2.18 23.43 -2.11
CA VAL A 172 -0.89 23.05 -1.53
C VAL A 172 -0.84 23.48 -0.06
N GLU A 173 -1.32 24.68 0.23
CA GLU A 173 -1.39 25.24 1.58
C GLU A 173 -2.29 24.41 2.48
N GLY A 174 -3.45 23.97 1.96
CA GLY A 174 -4.38 23.10 2.65
C GLY A 174 -3.77 21.75 3.00
N TRP A 175 -3.10 21.12 2.03
CA TRP A 175 -2.43 19.84 2.26
C TRP A 175 -1.27 19.95 3.26
N ILE A 176 -0.44 21.01 3.15
CA ILE A 176 0.64 21.27 4.11
C ILE A 176 0.07 21.43 5.52
N LYS A 177 -1.04 22.17 5.67
CA LYS A 177 -1.71 22.34 6.96
C LYS A 177 -2.15 21.00 7.53
N ASP A 178 -2.87 20.19 6.77
CA ASP A 178 -3.38 18.89 7.23
C ASP A 178 -2.24 17.95 7.68
N VAL A 179 -1.17 17.86 6.89
CA VAL A 179 0.00 17.02 7.23
C VAL A 179 0.76 17.58 8.43
N THR A 180 0.88 18.90 8.56
CA THR A 180 1.54 19.53 9.72
C THR A 180 0.76 19.23 11.00
N LEU A 181 -0.57 19.35 10.97
CA LEU A 181 -1.43 18.99 12.11
C LEU A 181 -1.28 17.51 12.48
N LEU A 182 -1.27 16.60 11.51
CA LEU A 182 -1.00 15.19 11.77
C LEU A 182 0.39 14.97 12.38
N ALA A 183 1.42 15.63 11.86
CA ALA A 183 2.79 15.48 12.35
C ALA A 183 2.97 16.01 13.79
N ASP A 184 2.39 17.17 14.08
CA ASP A 184 2.45 17.80 15.40
C ASP A 184 1.80 16.90 16.46
N VAL A 185 0.58 16.37 16.20
CA VAL A 185 -0.07 15.47 17.17
C VAL A 185 0.71 14.17 17.38
N LEU A 186 1.35 13.63 16.34
CA LEU A 186 2.18 12.44 16.46
C LEU A 186 3.39 12.70 17.37
N VAL A 187 4.03 13.86 17.23
CA VAL A 187 5.16 14.26 18.09
C VAL A 187 4.73 14.46 19.53
N ASP A 188 3.57 15.08 19.76
CA ASP A 188 3.00 15.28 21.11
C ASP A 188 2.73 13.92 21.79
N GLU A 189 2.39 12.89 21.01
CA GLU A 189 2.22 11.51 21.47
C GLU A 189 3.53 10.70 21.56
N GLY A 190 4.68 11.33 21.33
CA GLY A 190 5.99 10.69 21.39
C GLY A 190 6.27 9.76 20.20
N VAL A 191 5.53 9.89 19.09
CA VAL A 191 5.74 9.17 17.85
C VAL A 191 6.58 10.03 16.90
N LYS A 192 7.68 9.49 16.39
CA LYS A 192 8.54 10.22 15.46
C LYS A 192 7.84 10.39 14.11
N SER A 193 7.65 11.62 13.68
CA SER A 193 7.17 11.94 12.34
C SER A 193 8.32 12.13 11.35
N ILE A 194 8.24 11.44 10.21
CA ILE A 194 9.13 11.60 9.07
C ILE A 194 8.31 12.16 7.93
N ILE A 195 8.70 13.32 7.42
CA ILE A 195 7.92 14.05 6.44
C ILE A 195 8.71 14.09 5.15
N VAL A 196 8.22 13.38 4.14
CA VAL A 196 8.84 13.41 2.81
C VAL A 196 8.20 14.49 1.98
N ALA A 197 9.02 15.40 1.48
CA ALA A 197 8.60 16.48 0.61
C ALA A 197 9.28 16.40 -0.75
N ASP A 198 8.59 16.92 -1.75
CA ASP A 198 9.20 17.14 -3.06
C ASP A 198 10.34 18.17 -2.95
N THR A 199 11.46 17.93 -3.64
CA THR A 199 12.59 18.86 -3.76
C THR A 199 12.23 20.29 -4.13
N VAL A 200 11.10 20.53 -4.80
CA VAL A 200 10.62 21.90 -5.10
C VAL A 200 10.28 22.72 -3.85
N HIS A 201 10.09 22.05 -2.72
CA HIS A 201 9.81 22.65 -1.42
C HIS A 201 11.06 22.80 -0.54
N GLU A 202 12.25 22.47 -1.05
CA GLU A 202 13.49 22.51 -0.28
C GLU A 202 13.74 23.91 0.32
N GLY A 203 13.88 23.96 1.65
CA GLY A 203 14.10 25.19 2.42
C GLY A 203 12.89 26.13 2.53
N ARG A 204 11.68 25.67 2.17
CA ARG A 204 10.47 26.53 2.09
C ARG A 204 9.27 26.03 2.89
N LEU A 205 9.40 24.93 3.63
CA LEU A 205 8.29 24.32 4.35
C LEU A 205 8.19 24.82 5.80
N PRO A 206 7.05 25.41 6.21
CA PRO A 206 6.81 25.81 7.58
C PRO A 206 6.31 24.60 8.41
N VAL A 207 7.09 23.53 8.48
CA VAL A 207 6.68 22.30 9.17
C VAL A 207 7.52 22.12 10.42
N SER A 208 6.87 22.11 11.58
CA SER A 208 7.50 22.02 12.91
C SER A 208 7.57 20.61 13.48
N GLY A 209 6.69 19.72 13.02
CA GLY A 209 6.40 18.46 13.69
C GLY A 209 7.17 17.23 13.20
N GLY A 210 8.33 17.33 12.53
CA GLY A 210 9.02 16.13 12.07
C GLY A 210 10.35 16.31 11.33
N GLU A 211 11.04 15.20 11.11
CA GLU A 211 12.25 15.16 10.27
C GLU A 211 11.84 15.27 8.79
N VAL A 212 12.29 16.31 8.11
CA VAL A 212 11.94 16.54 6.70
C VAL A 212 13.01 15.97 5.78
N ILE A 213 12.58 15.15 4.82
CA ILE A 213 13.44 14.53 3.81
C ILE A 213 12.96 14.92 2.41
N TYR A 214 13.88 15.39 1.58
CA TYR A 214 13.57 15.81 0.22
C TYR A 214 13.88 14.71 -0.81
N VAL A 215 12.89 14.44 -1.67
CA VAL A 215 12.94 13.50 -2.79
C VAL A 215 12.34 14.15 -4.03
N ASP A 216 12.93 13.95 -5.21
CA ASP A 216 12.31 14.40 -6.46
C ASP A 216 11.17 13.46 -6.83
N PHE A 217 9.94 13.96 -6.74
CA PHE A 217 8.74 13.19 -7.09
C PHE A 217 8.50 13.11 -8.61
N GLY A 218 9.18 13.94 -9.41
CA GLY A 218 8.83 14.10 -10.82
C GLY A 218 7.48 14.80 -11.00
N ARG A 219 6.63 14.29 -11.90
CA ARG A 219 5.28 14.81 -12.17
C ARG A 219 4.31 13.65 -12.31
N GLY A 220 3.02 13.90 -12.09
CA GLY A 220 1.96 12.94 -12.40
C GLY A 220 1.49 12.07 -11.24
N LEU A 221 1.97 12.31 -10.02
CA LEU A 221 1.72 11.47 -8.85
C LEU A 221 0.78 12.19 -7.86
N CYS A 222 -0.42 12.57 -8.30
CA CYS A 222 -1.34 13.37 -7.48
C CYS A 222 -1.78 12.69 -6.17
N LYS A 223 -1.69 11.35 -6.08
CA LYS A 223 -2.01 10.57 -4.88
C LYS A 223 -0.80 10.15 -4.05
N ILE A 224 0.40 10.67 -4.32
CA ILE A 224 1.62 10.34 -3.55
C ILE A 224 1.50 10.69 -2.06
N GLY A 225 0.58 11.59 -1.70
CA GLY A 225 0.25 11.95 -0.32
C GLY A 225 -0.38 10.83 0.52
N TYR A 226 -0.67 9.67 -0.07
CA TYR A 226 -1.23 8.50 0.61
C TYR A 226 -0.22 7.33 0.64
N PRO A 227 0.85 7.42 1.45
CA PRO A 227 1.92 6.41 1.49
C PRO A 227 1.46 5.05 2.03
N ARG A 228 0.28 4.98 2.65
CA ARG A 228 -0.39 3.73 3.02
C ARG A 228 -0.54 2.82 1.80
N ASP A 229 -0.83 3.32 0.61
CA ASP A 229 -1.06 2.39 -0.49
C ASP A 229 0.24 1.85 -1.08
N SER A 230 1.29 2.67 -1.13
CA SER A 230 2.52 2.38 -1.86
C SER A 230 3.42 1.31 -1.22
N SER A 231 3.10 0.85 -0.01
CA SER A 231 3.92 -0.12 0.73
C SER A 231 3.12 -0.90 1.79
N ILE A 232 3.75 -1.90 2.41
CA ILE A 232 3.22 -2.73 3.50
C ILE A 232 4.34 -2.95 4.53
N SER A 233 3.99 -3.02 5.83
CA SER A 233 4.93 -3.06 6.96
C SER A 233 4.62 -4.14 8.02
N TRP A 234 4.20 -5.35 7.62
CA TRP A 234 4.04 -6.48 8.57
C TRP A 234 5.37 -7.06 9.07
N LEU A 235 6.47 -6.72 8.38
CA LEU A 235 7.82 -7.13 8.71
C LEU A 235 8.65 -5.90 9.03
N ASN A 236 9.79 -6.10 9.69
CA ASN A 236 10.72 -5.01 10.01
C ASN A 236 11.34 -4.32 8.76
N ARG A 237 11.15 -4.89 7.56
CA ARG A 237 11.47 -4.28 6.28
C ARG A 237 10.21 -4.10 5.44
N PRO A 238 10.10 -2.98 4.70
CA PRO A 238 8.92 -2.71 3.90
C PRO A 238 8.83 -3.61 2.68
N ILE A 239 7.59 -3.96 2.32
CA ILE A 239 7.24 -4.57 1.04
C ILE A 239 6.64 -3.46 0.18
N ILE A 240 7.14 -3.29 -1.03
CA ILE A 240 6.63 -2.31 -1.97
C ILE A 240 5.40 -2.89 -2.67
N SER A 241 4.35 -2.08 -2.71
CA SER A 241 3.09 -2.42 -3.34
C SER A 241 3.17 -2.45 -4.87
N ASN A 242 2.05 -2.74 -5.53
CA ASN A 242 1.92 -2.73 -6.98
C ASN A 242 0.56 -2.13 -7.36
N MET A 243 0.56 -0.82 -7.63
CA MET A 243 -0.64 -0.01 -7.79
C MET A 243 -1.52 -0.52 -8.94
N ALA A 244 -2.82 -0.61 -8.68
CA ALA A 244 -3.79 -1.09 -9.66
C ALA A 244 -4.07 -0.04 -10.74
N LEU A 245 -4.25 1.22 -10.31
CA LEU A 245 -4.71 2.31 -11.19
C LEU A 245 -3.55 3.04 -11.89
N PRO A 246 -3.65 3.33 -13.20
CA PRO A 246 -2.56 3.93 -13.97
C PRO A 246 -2.01 5.25 -13.40
N PHE A 247 -2.87 6.16 -12.93
CA PHE A 247 -2.43 7.46 -12.41
C PHE A 247 -1.71 7.39 -11.05
N ARG A 248 -1.70 6.23 -10.40
CA ARG A 248 -0.93 5.98 -9.16
C ARG A 248 0.36 5.21 -9.41
N ARG A 249 0.53 4.64 -10.60
CA ARG A 249 1.76 3.90 -10.94
C ARG A 249 2.93 4.88 -11.01
N GLY A 250 4.04 4.49 -10.41
CA GLY A 250 5.23 5.33 -10.25
C GLY A 250 5.41 5.84 -8.82
N GLU A 251 4.34 5.86 -8.01
CA GLU A 251 4.46 6.12 -6.56
C GLU A 251 5.39 5.10 -5.88
N GLU A 252 5.42 3.86 -6.39
CA GLU A 252 6.26 2.78 -5.86
C GLU A 252 7.77 3.04 -6.04
N GLU A 253 8.16 3.76 -7.09
CA GLU A 253 9.56 4.15 -7.31
C GLU A 253 9.97 5.22 -6.30
N ILE A 254 9.08 6.19 -6.05
CA ILE A 254 9.31 7.27 -5.09
C ILE A 254 9.39 6.72 -3.66
N ILE A 255 8.44 5.87 -3.26
CA ILE A 255 8.46 5.29 -1.91
C ILE A 255 9.68 4.38 -1.71
N THR A 256 10.14 3.70 -2.76
CA THR A 256 11.41 2.95 -2.72
C THR A 256 12.58 3.89 -2.42
N GLU A 257 12.74 4.98 -3.18
CA GLU A 257 13.78 6.00 -2.93
C GLU A 257 13.71 6.56 -1.49
N VAL A 258 12.51 6.82 -0.97
CA VAL A 258 12.29 7.27 0.42
C VAL A 258 12.85 6.27 1.41
N TYR A 259 12.48 4.99 1.29
CA TYR A 259 12.95 3.96 2.22
C TYR A 259 14.47 3.88 2.25
N TRP A 260 15.11 3.92 1.07
CA TRP A 260 16.57 3.93 0.96
C TRP A 260 17.20 5.15 1.65
N LYS A 261 16.60 6.34 1.55
CA LYS A 261 17.07 7.55 2.22
C LYS A 261 16.94 7.49 3.75
N ILE A 262 15.93 6.80 4.27
CA ILE A 262 15.78 6.58 5.72
C ILE A 262 16.51 5.33 6.23
N GLY A 263 17.37 4.72 5.40
CA GLY A 263 18.17 3.56 5.81
C GLY A 263 17.41 2.23 5.87
N LEU A 264 16.19 2.17 5.33
CA LEU A 264 15.40 0.95 5.21
C LEU A 264 15.50 0.42 3.79
N THR A 265 15.93 -0.83 3.64
CA THR A 265 15.96 -1.48 2.32
C THR A 265 14.68 -2.27 2.16
N PRO A 266 13.81 -1.92 1.19
CA PRO A 266 12.64 -2.74 0.91
C PRO A 266 13.09 -4.10 0.37
N ILE A 267 12.43 -5.16 0.84
CA ILE A 267 12.88 -6.54 0.61
C ILE A 267 12.16 -7.23 -0.54
N LEU A 268 11.02 -6.68 -0.95
CA LEU A 268 10.13 -7.35 -1.86
C LEU A 268 9.24 -6.35 -2.59
N ARG A 269 9.03 -6.59 -3.88
CA ARG A 269 8.03 -5.94 -4.70
C ARG A 269 7.46 -6.95 -5.66
N LEU A 270 6.16 -7.15 -5.55
CA LEU A 270 5.46 -8.26 -6.15
C LEU A 270 4.73 -7.73 -7.35
N ARG A 271 5.25 -7.99 -8.55
CA ARG A 271 4.67 -7.44 -9.79
C ARG A 271 3.95 -8.48 -10.63
N TRP A 272 4.45 -9.71 -10.66
CA TRP A 272 4.04 -10.75 -11.60
C TRP A 272 3.92 -12.11 -10.90
N VAL A 273 2.89 -12.88 -11.26
CA VAL A 273 2.77 -14.30 -10.91
C VAL A 273 2.40 -15.11 -12.14
N GLU A 274 2.89 -16.34 -12.22
CA GLU A 274 2.48 -17.28 -13.26
C GLU A 274 1.04 -17.75 -13.04
N SER A 275 0.20 -17.57 -14.05
CA SER A 275 -1.20 -17.99 -14.05
C SER A 275 -1.71 -18.17 -15.49
N ASP A 276 -2.38 -19.29 -15.75
CA ASP A 276 -2.98 -19.65 -17.05
C ASP A 276 -2.05 -19.48 -18.27
N GLY A 277 -0.79 -19.93 -18.15
CA GLY A 277 0.19 -19.86 -19.25
C GLY A 277 0.74 -18.46 -19.54
N SER A 278 0.52 -17.49 -18.64
CA SER A 278 1.03 -16.12 -18.74
C SER A 278 1.56 -15.64 -17.39
N LEU A 279 2.35 -14.56 -17.38
CA LEU A 279 2.61 -13.81 -16.15
C LEU A 279 1.52 -12.75 -15.97
N LYS A 280 0.70 -12.87 -14.93
CA LYS A 280 -0.34 -11.90 -14.57
C LYS A 280 0.21 -10.84 -13.62
N ARG A 281 -0.14 -9.58 -13.86
CA ARG A 281 0.19 -8.49 -12.95
C ARG A 281 -0.66 -8.61 -11.69
N VAL A 282 -0.01 -8.66 -10.53
CA VAL A 282 -0.70 -8.71 -9.23
C VAL A 282 -1.11 -7.33 -8.75
N LYS A 283 -2.19 -7.21 -7.99
CA LYS A 283 -2.65 -5.94 -7.40
C LYS A 283 -2.44 -5.97 -5.90
N VAL A 284 -1.57 -5.07 -5.43
CA VAL A 284 -1.21 -4.96 -4.02
C VAL A 284 -1.25 -3.49 -3.67
N GLU A 285 -2.13 -3.09 -2.76
CA GLU A 285 -2.17 -1.73 -2.21
C GLU A 285 -2.37 -1.81 -0.70
N GLY A 286 -1.53 -1.11 0.06
CA GLY A 286 -1.43 -1.28 1.51
C GLY A 286 -2.68 -0.91 2.31
N GLY A 287 -3.56 -0.04 1.79
CA GLY A 287 -4.88 0.23 2.38
C GLY A 287 -5.79 -1.00 2.46
N ASN A 288 -5.51 -2.06 1.70
CA ASN A 288 -6.28 -3.30 1.78
C ASN A 288 -5.95 -4.17 2.97
N PHE A 289 -4.79 -4.01 3.61
CA PHE A 289 -4.27 -5.07 4.47
C PHE A 289 -4.29 -4.72 5.94
N PHE A 290 -4.65 -5.73 6.74
CA PHE A 290 -4.62 -5.71 8.20
C PHE A 290 -4.04 -7.04 8.70
N MET A 291 -3.00 -6.96 9.53
CA MET A 291 -2.53 -8.11 10.30
C MET A 291 -3.20 -8.03 11.67
N VAL A 292 -4.00 -9.04 12.02
CA VAL A 292 -4.78 -9.11 13.26
C VAL A 292 -4.47 -10.39 14.02
N GLY A 293 -4.70 -10.36 15.34
CA GLY A 293 -4.43 -11.50 16.22
C GLY A 293 -3.23 -11.23 17.11
N ASP A 294 -2.52 -12.30 17.46
CA ASP A 294 -1.38 -12.28 18.39
C ASP A 294 -0.30 -13.31 17.99
N ASP A 295 0.66 -13.52 18.88
CA ASP A 295 1.76 -14.48 18.75
C ASP A 295 1.29 -15.95 18.62
N GLU A 296 0.06 -16.27 19.04
CA GLU A 296 -0.53 -17.61 18.99
C GLU A 296 -1.40 -17.83 17.75
N GLU A 297 -2.25 -16.87 17.40
CA GLU A 297 -3.14 -16.93 16.24
C GLU A 297 -3.14 -15.61 15.45
N ALA A 298 -2.71 -15.67 14.20
CA ALA A 298 -2.60 -14.51 13.32
C ALA A 298 -3.41 -14.68 12.03
N ALA A 299 -4.08 -13.60 11.64
CA ALA A 299 -4.78 -13.48 10.38
C ALA A 299 -4.30 -12.27 9.57
N LEU A 300 -4.08 -12.50 8.28
CA LEU A 300 -4.01 -11.44 7.31
C LEU A 300 -5.39 -11.26 6.67
N ILE A 301 -6.04 -10.13 6.96
CA ILE A 301 -7.28 -9.73 6.31
C ILE A 301 -6.94 -8.76 5.17
N THR A 302 -7.54 -9.01 4.00
CA THR A 302 -7.39 -8.14 2.84
C THR A 302 -8.71 -7.87 2.12
N GLY A 303 -8.85 -6.67 1.55
CA GLY A 303 -9.95 -6.35 0.64
C GLY A 303 -9.80 -7.03 -0.73
N ILE A 304 -10.90 -7.51 -1.31
CA ILE A 304 -10.98 -8.03 -2.68
C ILE A 304 -11.95 -7.12 -3.48
N GLY A 305 -11.48 -6.50 -4.56
CA GLY A 305 -12.29 -5.55 -5.32
C GLY A 305 -11.51 -4.80 -6.41
N VAL A 306 -12.02 -3.63 -6.81
CA VAL A 306 -11.51 -2.80 -7.92
C VAL A 306 -10.02 -2.43 -7.76
N ARG A 307 -9.62 -2.07 -6.54
CA ARG A 307 -8.20 -1.86 -6.15
C ARG A 307 -7.77 -2.83 -5.05
N GLY A 308 -8.56 -3.89 -4.85
CA GLY A 308 -8.31 -4.92 -3.86
C GLY A 308 -7.34 -5.97 -4.38
N THR A 309 -6.97 -6.86 -3.46
CA THR A 309 -6.10 -8.00 -3.68
C THR A 309 -6.77 -9.04 -4.58
N ASP A 310 -6.05 -9.51 -5.59
CA ASP A 310 -6.49 -10.56 -6.52
C ASP A 310 -6.05 -11.96 -6.03
N PRO A 311 -6.67 -13.05 -6.54
CA PRO A 311 -6.29 -14.43 -6.19
C PRO A 311 -4.80 -14.73 -6.38
N GLU A 312 -4.21 -14.15 -7.43
CA GLU A 312 -2.80 -14.19 -7.74
C GLU A 312 -1.92 -13.69 -6.58
N THR A 313 -2.32 -12.59 -5.94
CA THR A 313 -1.60 -12.06 -4.77
C THR A 313 -1.63 -13.03 -3.58
N PHE A 314 -2.75 -13.71 -3.30
CA PHE A 314 -2.83 -14.68 -2.21
C PHE A 314 -1.83 -15.83 -2.37
N THR A 315 -1.69 -16.33 -3.60
CA THR A 315 -0.70 -17.38 -3.93
C THR A 315 0.71 -16.93 -3.60
N LEU A 316 0.98 -15.64 -3.79
CA LEU A 316 2.30 -15.11 -3.55
C LEU A 316 2.53 -14.79 -2.07
N LEU A 317 1.53 -14.30 -1.35
CA LEU A 317 1.56 -14.13 0.10
C LEU A 317 1.79 -15.46 0.83
N ASP A 318 1.28 -16.58 0.27
CA ASP A 318 1.49 -17.93 0.80
C ASP A 318 2.97 -18.32 0.82
N SER A 319 3.78 -17.77 -0.08
CA SER A 319 5.23 -18.01 -0.10
C SER A 319 6.02 -17.15 0.89
N LEU A 320 5.41 -16.07 1.40
CA LEU A 320 6.08 -15.05 2.21
C LEU A 320 5.82 -15.22 3.72
N LEU A 321 4.57 -15.52 4.09
CA LEU A 321 4.15 -15.53 5.49
C LEU A 321 4.13 -16.94 6.09
N PRO A 322 4.40 -17.08 7.41
CA PRO A 322 4.38 -18.37 8.10
C PRO A 322 3.08 -19.14 7.85
N LYS A 323 3.13 -20.48 7.76
CA LYS A 323 1.93 -21.31 7.52
C LYS A 323 0.83 -21.14 8.57
N ARG A 324 1.19 -20.72 9.79
CA ARG A 324 0.24 -20.39 10.87
C ARG A 324 -0.59 -19.13 10.59
N VAL A 325 -0.14 -18.23 9.72
CA VAL A 325 -0.93 -17.06 9.33
C VAL A 325 -2.04 -17.51 8.38
N ARG A 326 -3.29 -17.29 8.79
CA ARG A 326 -4.49 -17.58 8.00
C ARG A 326 -4.84 -16.36 7.15
N PHE A 327 -5.30 -16.59 5.92
CA PHE A 327 -5.56 -15.51 4.96
C PHE A 327 -7.05 -15.37 4.68
N PHE A 328 -7.53 -14.13 4.76
CA PHE A 328 -8.94 -13.83 4.61
C PHE A 328 -9.16 -12.68 3.63
N GLY A 329 -10.04 -12.89 2.66
CA GLY A 329 -10.46 -11.90 1.69
C GLY A 329 -11.86 -11.37 1.97
N VAL A 330 -12.00 -10.05 2.08
CA VAL A 330 -13.30 -9.38 2.27
C VAL A 330 -13.76 -8.82 0.91
N PRO A 331 -14.87 -9.30 0.33
CA PRO A 331 -15.43 -8.73 -0.89
C PRO A 331 -15.91 -7.29 -0.66
N LEU A 332 -15.42 -6.35 -1.48
CA LEU A 332 -15.74 -4.92 -1.40
C LEU A 332 -16.73 -4.51 -2.50
N SER A 333 -17.62 -3.56 -2.19
CA SER A 333 -18.69 -3.13 -3.10
C SER A 333 -18.22 -2.38 -4.37
N GLY A 334 -16.97 -1.90 -4.43
CA GLY A 334 -16.39 -1.26 -5.61
C GLY A 334 -17.10 0.04 -6.03
N TYR A 335 -16.82 0.55 -7.24
CA TYR A 335 -17.60 1.60 -7.89
C TYR A 335 -17.61 1.47 -9.41
N LEU A 336 -18.66 2.01 -10.04
CA LEU A 336 -18.73 2.21 -11.49
C LEU A 336 -18.91 3.68 -11.89
N LYS A 337 -19.81 4.43 -11.22
CA LYS A 337 -20.15 5.82 -11.59
C LYS A 337 -19.79 6.85 -10.53
N ASP A 338 -20.04 6.51 -9.27
CA ASP A 338 -19.78 7.37 -8.12
C ASP A 338 -18.71 6.70 -7.25
N TRP A 339 -17.54 7.31 -7.19
CA TRP A 339 -16.42 6.78 -6.43
C TRP A 339 -16.55 7.05 -4.93
N VAL A 340 -17.37 8.04 -4.52
CA VAL A 340 -17.53 8.45 -3.11
C VAL A 340 -18.35 7.41 -2.33
N SER A 341 -19.39 6.88 -2.96
CA SER A 341 -20.16 5.75 -2.40
C SER A 341 -19.44 4.41 -2.51
N GLY A 342 -18.43 4.33 -3.39
CA GLY A 342 -17.67 3.12 -3.61
C GLY A 342 -16.59 2.84 -2.60
N VAL A 343 -16.11 1.60 -2.66
CA VAL A 343 -15.11 1.06 -1.74
C VAL A 343 -13.99 0.43 -2.55
N VAL A 344 -12.79 0.94 -2.35
CA VAL A 344 -11.61 0.45 -3.07
C VAL A 344 -10.58 -0.25 -2.21
N HIS A 345 -10.59 0.04 -0.92
CA HIS A 345 -9.68 -0.50 0.08
C HIS A 345 -10.45 -1.03 1.27
N LEU A 346 -9.84 -1.94 2.01
CA LEU A 346 -10.44 -2.51 3.20
C LEU A 346 -10.53 -1.49 4.34
N ASP A 347 -9.60 -0.54 4.42
CA ASP A 347 -9.51 0.44 5.51
C ASP A 347 -10.54 1.57 5.50
N VAL A 348 -11.48 1.52 4.55
CA VAL A 348 -12.71 2.32 4.58
C VAL A 348 -13.94 1.46 4.91
N VAL A 349 -13.74 0.19 5.26
CA VAL A 349 -14.78 -0.81 5.62
C VAL A 349 -14.48 -1.55 6.91
N PHE A 350 -13.21 -1.72 7.26
CA PHE A 350 -12.76 -2.43 8.45
C PHE A 350 -11.62 -1.67 9.12
N ALA A 351 -11.64 -1.62 10.45
CA ALA A 351 -10.52 -1.13 11.25
C ALA A 351 -10.30 -2.04 12.44
N TYR A 352 -9.06 -2.45 12.68
CA TYR A 352 -8.68 -3.20 13.86
C TYR A 352 -8.16 -2.25 14.93
N LEU A 353 -8.83 -2.22 16.09
CA LEU A 353 -8.48 -1.33 17.19
C LEU A 353 -7.47 -1.99 18.15
N GLY A 354 -7.32 -3.31 18.09
CA GLY A 354 -6.52 -4.07 19.04
C GLY A 354 -7.27 -4.34 20.33
N GLU A 355 -6.50 -4.59 21.39
CA GLU A 355 -7.04 -4.71 22.74
C GLU A 355 -7.49 -3.34 23.28
N VAL A 356 -8.80 -3.18 23.44
CA VAL A 356 -9.43 -1.99 24.01
C VAL A 356 -10.50 -2.42 25.01
N GLY A 357 -10.44 -1.87 26.23
CA GLY A 357 -11.36 -2.26 27.30
C GLY A 357 -11.12 -3.71 27.74
N GLU A 358 -12.11 -4.58 27.55
CA GLU A 358 -12.08 -5.98 28.01
C GLU A 358 -11.73 -7.00 26.91
N GLY A 359 -11.45 -6.57 25.68
CA GLY A 359 -11.15 -7.51 24.60
C GLY A 359 -10.64 -6.86 23.31
N ARG A 360 -10.48 -7.69 22.28
CA ARG A 360 -10.05 -7.24 20.95
C ARG A 360 -11.25 -6.70 20.18
N VAL A 361 -11.12 -5.49 19.66
CA VAL A 361 -12.22 -4.81 18.97
C VAL A 361 -11.86 -4.52 17.51
N ALA A 362 -12.84 -4.73 16.63
CA ALA A 362 -12.77 -4.25 15.26
C ALA A 362 -14.06 -3.49 14.89
N LEU A 363 -13.90 -2.42 14.12
CA LEU A 363 -15.00 -1.65 13.56
C LEU A 363 -15.28 -2.11 12.13
N VAL A 364 -16.55 -2.15 11.76
CA VAL A 364 -16.98 -2.46 10.39
C VAL A 364 -18.00 -1.47 9.85
N ASP A 365 -17.96 -1.23 8.53
CA ASP A 365 -19.08 -0.65 7.77
C ASP A 365 -19.75 -1.71 6.89
N PRO A 366 -20.82 -2.36 7.37
CA PRO A 366 -21.44 -3.42 6.62
C PRO A 366 -22.26 -2.98 5.40
N SER A 367 -22.52 -1.69 5.19
CA SER A 367 -23.09 -1.26 3.89
C SER A 367 -22.11 -1.40 2.73
N ARG A 368 -20.84 -1.57 3.06
CA ARG A 368 -19.70 -1.53 2.15
C ARG A 368 -19.00 -2.87 2.00
N MET A 369 -19.44 -3.84 2.79
CA MET A 369 -18.94 -5.20 2.83
C MET A 369 -19.92 -6.15 2.12
N GLY A 370 -19.43 -7.03 1.27
CA GLY A 370 -20.28 -8.00 0.57
C GLY A 370 -20.89 -9.03 1.51
N PHE A 371 -22.17 -8.84 1.86
CA PHE A 371 -23.02 -9.82 2.57
C PHE A 371 -22.50 -10.33 3.93
N TYR A 372 -21.72 -9.53 4.67
CA TYR A 372 -20.98 -10.02 5.87
C TYR A 372 -20.18 -11.30 5.60
N SER A 373 -19.72 -11.47 4.36
CA SER A 373 -18.96 -12.63 3.94
C SER A 373 -17.47 -12.35 4.01
N ILE A 374 -16.72 -13.38 4.31
CA ILE A 374 -15.27 -13.40 4.23
C ILE A 374 -14.84 -14.69 3.52
N LEU A 375 -13.78 -14.62 2.74
CA LEU A 375 -13.25 -15.74 1.98
C LEU A 375 -11.96 -16.21 2.63
N GLU A 376 -11.98 -17.38 3.26
CA GLU A 376 -10.77 -17.99 3.80
C GLU A 376 -10.01 -18.66 2.66
N TYR A 377 -8.76 -18.26 2.44
CA TYR A 377 -7.87 -18.88 1.46
C TYR A 377 -7.22 -20.12 2.06
N ASP A 378 -7.65 -21.29 1.61
CA ASP A 378 -7.06 -22.58 1.96
C ASP A 378 -5.72 -22.72 1.24
N ARG A 379 -4.63 -22.61 2.01
CA ARG A 379 -3.25 -22.63 1.50
C ARG A 379 -2.82 -24.00 0.99
N ASP A 380 -3.49 -25.08 1.39
CA ASP A 380 -3.17 -26.44 0.92
C ASP A 380 -3.84 -26.72 -0.42
N SER A 381 -5.14 -26.38 -0.53
CA SER A 381 -5.89 -26.59 -1.77
C SER A 381 -5.79 -25.42 -2.76
N LYS A 382 -5.23 -24.27 -2.34
CA LYS A 382 -5.16 -23.01 -3.09
C LYS A 382 -6.52 -22.49 -3.56
N ASN A 383 -7.57 -22.74 -2.78
CA ASN A 383 -8.94 -22.34 -3.09
C ASN A 383 -9.53 -21.46 -1.98
N PHE A 384 -10.57 -20.70 -2.32
CA PHE A 384 -11.32 -19.92 -1.33
C PHE A 384 -12.51 -20.70 -0.79
N LYS A 385 -12.71 -20.64 0.52
CA LYS A 385 -13.90 -21.12 1.23
C LYS A 385 -14.69 -19.92 1.71
N VAL A 386 -15.98 -19.88 1.38
CA VAL A 386 -16.89 -18.84 1.88
C VAL A 386 -17.16 -19.10 3.36
N LYS A 387 -17.09 -18.03 4.16
CA LYS A 387 -17.36 -18.04 5.58
C LYS A 387 -18.13 -16.78 5.96
N SER A 388 -18.88 -16.83 7.06
CA SER A 388 -19.44 -15.60 7.62
C SER A 388 -18.35 -14.84 8.39
N PHE A 389 -18.43 -13.52 8.35
CA PHE A 389 -17.52 -12.66 9.10
C PHE A 389 -17.69 -12.81 10.62
N ILE A 390 -18.89 -13.17 11.07
CA ILE A 390 -19.16 -13.47 12.48
C ILE A 390 -18.44 -14.74 12.94
N GLU A 391 -18.37 -15.78 12.10
CA GLU A 391 -17.58 -16.98 12.41
C GLU A 391 -16.09 -16.65 12.50
N PHE A 392 -15.57 -15.86 11.57
CA PHE A 392 -14.20 -15.33 11.66
C PHE A 392 -13.99 -14.55 12.98
N ALA A 393 -14.87 -13.62 13.31
CA ALA A 393 -14.74 -12.83 14.53
C ALA A 393 -14.73 -13.69 15.80
N ARG A 394 -15.57 -14.73 15.86
CA ARG A 394 -15.59 -15.66 17.00
C ARG A 394 -14.30 -16.47 17.13
N GLU A 395 -13.72 -16.90 16.01
CA GLU A 395 -12.46 -17.66 16.02
C GLU A 395 -11.30 -16.83 16.54
N PHE A 396 -11.24 -15.55 16.18
CA PHE A 396 -10.17 -14.64 16.59
C PHE A 396 -10.50 -13.84 17.87
N GLU A 397 -11.56 -14.23 18.59
CA GLU A 397 -12.06 -13.56 19.80
C GLU A 397 -12.26 -12.03 19.63
N LEU A 398 -12.73 -11.64 18.43
CA LEU A 398 -12.98 -10.26 18.06
C LEU A 398 -14.41 -9.84 18.39
N THR A 399 -14.52 -8.76 19.16
CA THR A 399 -15.75 -7.99 19.26
C THR A 399 -15.87 -7.11 18.02
N ILE A 400 -16.91 -7.33 17.24
CA ILE A 400 -17.21 -6.53 16.05
C ILE A 400 -18.25 -5.47 16.41
N ASP A 401 -17.97 -4.22 16.08
CA ASP A 401 -18.91 -3.11 16.30
C ASP A 401 -19.09 -2.22 15.06
N GLU A 402 -20.20 -1.49 15.04
CA GLU A 402 -20.61 -0.59 13.96
C GLU A 402 -20.76 0.84 14.49
N PRO A 403 -19.86 1.77 14.10
CA PRO A 403 -20.01 3.15 14.53
C PRO A 403 -21.24 3.82 13.90
N PRO A 404 -21.82 4.84 14.55
CA PRO A 404 -22.97 5.57 14.02
C PRO A 404 -22.60 6.26 12.69
N ARG A 405 -23.35 5.97 11.63
CA ARG A 405 -23.08 6.50 10.28
C ARG A 405 -23.58 7.90 10.01
N ARG A 406 -24.51 8.38 10.85
CA ARG A 406 -25.20 9.63 10.61
C ARG A 406 -24.19 10.78 10.60
N LEU A 407 -24.19 11.57 9.53
CA LEU A 407 -23.32 12.74 9.34
C LEU A 407 -21.80 12.45 9.34
N GLY A 408 -21.38 11.18 9.34
CA GLY A 408 -19.98 10.80 9.18
C GLY A 408 -19.53 10.86 7.72
N SER A 409 -18.25 11.15 7.50
CA SER A 409 -17.64 10.90 6.19
C SER A 409 -17.54 9.40 5.98
N PRO A 410 -18.09 8.87 4.88
CA PRO A 410 -18.00 7.45 4.63
C PRO A 410 -16.57 6.98 4.26
N ILE A 411 -15.65 7.92 4.06
CA ILE A 411 -14.22 7.65 3.82
C ILE A 411 -13.47 7.56 5.14
N THR A 412 -13.69 8.51 6.06
CA THR A 412 -12.85 8.68 7.26
C THR A 412 -13.46 8.16 8.54
N MET A 413 -14.76 7.82 8.56
CA MET A 413 -15.47 7.32 9.75
C MET A 413 -14.77 6.15 10.45
N ILE A 414 -14.15 5.25 9.69
CA ILE A 414 -13.40 4.10 10.21
C ILE A 414 -11.93 4.08 9.76
N ASN A 415 -11.48 5.10 9.02
CA ASN A 415 -10.09 5.20 8.58
C ASN A 415 -9.22 5.87 9.65
N ALA A 416 -9.09 5.26 10.81
CA ALA A 416 -8.31 5.79 11.94
C ALA A 416 -6.88 5.25 11.93
N LEU A 417 -5.89 6.09 12.27
CA LEU A 417 -4.53 5.61 12.53
C LEU A 417 -4.48 5.08 13.97
N ASN A 418 -4.28 3.78 14.13
CA ASN A 418 -4.09 3.15 15.43
C ASN A 418 -2.65 3.36 15.92
N LEU A 419 -2.44 4.04 17.05
CA LEU A 419 -1.12 4.24 17.65
C LEU A 419 -0.71 3.10 18.60
N GLY A 420 -1.62 2.15 18.83
CA GLY A 420 -1.52 1.06 19.79
C GLY A 420 -2.07 1.43 21.17
N ASN A 421 -2.26 0.43 22.03
CA ASN A 421 -2.77 0.58 23.40
C ASN A 421 -4.11 1.34 23.47
N GLY A 422 -5.03 1.08 22.54
CA GLY A 422 -6.35 1.71 22.53
C GLY A 422 -6.36 3.20 22.22
N LYS A 423 -5.31 3.73 21.57
CA LYS A 423 -5.21 5.14 21.14
C LYS A 423 -5.31 5.29 19.63
N LEU A 424 -6.18 6.18 19.16
CA LEU A 424 -6.40 6.43 17.73
C LEU A 424 -6.26 7.91 17.37
N VAL A 425 -5.66 8.18 16.21
CA VAL A 425 -5.77 9.49 15.53
C VAL A 425 -6.90 9.42 14.52
N VAL A 426 -7.88 10.32 14.67
CA VAL A 426 -9.15 10.30 13.93
C VAL A 426 -9.45 11.66 13.28
N ASP A 427 -10.27 11.65 12.23
CA ASP A 427 -10.76 12.88 11.60
C ASP A 427 -11.83 13.55 12.49
N SER A 428 -11.57 14.80 12.89
CA SER A 428 -12.45 15.64 13.73
C SER A 428 -13.81 15.96 13.09
N PHE A 429 -13.99 15.71 11.78
CA PHE A 429 -15.28 15.83 11.12
C PHE A 429 -16.30 14.81 11.68
N ASN A 430 -15.85 13.62 12.07
CA ASN A 430 -16.72 12.50 12.48
C ASN A 430 -17.15 12.56 13.95
N ARG A 431 -17.61 13.72 14.43
CA ARG A 431 -17.88 13.97 15.87
C ARG A 431 -18.82 12.96 16.55
N GLU A 432 -19.86 12.51 15.84
CA GLU A 432 -20.79 11.51 16.42
C GLU A 432 -20.11 10.16 16.60
N VAL A 433 -19.25 9.77 15.67
CA VAL A 433 -18.46 8.54 15.72
C VAL A 433 -17.41 8.65 16.82
N ASN A 434 -16.66 9.74 16.87
CA ASN A 434 -15.60 9.95 17.86
C ASN A 434 -16.15 9.86 19.29
N ARG A 435 -17.25 10.57 19.59
CA ARG A 435 -17.92 10.48 20.90
C ARG A 435 -18.38 9.06 21.24
N TYR A 436 -18.84 8.32 20.25
CA TYR A 436 -19.26 6.94 20.43
C TYR A 436 -18.06 6.05 20.77
N LEU A 437 -16.95 6.16 20.05
CA LEU A 437 -15.73 5.38 20.29
C LEU A 437 -15.14 5.67 21.69
N GLU A 438 -15.06 6.93 22.13
CA GLU A 438 -14.60 7.27 23.48
C GLU A 438 -15.55 6.74 24.56
N LYS A 439 -16.86 6.93 24.37
CA LYS A 439 -17.85 6.65 25.41
C LYS A 439 -18.13 5.16 25.55
N GLU A 440 -18.38 4.48 24.44
CA GLU A 440 -18.83 3.09 24.41
C GLU A 440 -17.64 2.11 24.37
N LEU A 441 -16.58 2.43 23.61
CA LEU A 441 -15.42 1.55 23.44
C LEU A 441 -14.21 1.93 24.30
N LYS A 442 -14.24 3.07 25.01
CA LYS A 442 -13.15 3.54 25.90
C LYS A 442 -11.82 3.74 25.18
N VAL A 443 -11.88 4.09 23.89
CA VAL A 443 -10.72 4.44 23.09
C VAL A 443 -10.26 5.85 23.44
N ASP A 444 -8.94 6.07 23.53
CA ASP A 444 -8.34 7.41 23.63
C ASP A 444 -8.22 8.01 22.22
N LEU A 445 -8.89 9.15 21.99
CA LEU A 445 -8.96 9.76 20.66
C LEU A 445 -8.20 11.07 20.58
N ILE A 446 -7.45 11.20 19.48
CA ILE A 446 -6.81 12.44 19.07
C ILE A 446 -7.50 12.89 17.79
N GLU A 447 -8.34 13.91 17.91
CA GLU A 447 -9.06 14.47 16.78
C GLU A 447 -8.18 15.46 16.00
N VAL A 448 -8.05 15.24 14.68
CA VAL A 448 -7.28 16.10 13.78
C VAL A 448 -8.17 16.60 12.66
N ASP A 449 -8.00 17.86 12.28
CA ASP A 449 -8.71 18.47 11.16
C ASP A 449 -7.94 18.27 9.85
N ILE A 450 -8.44 17.39 8.97
CA ILE A 450 -7.76 16.98 7.72
C ILE A 450 -8.63 17.10 6.44
N PRO A 451 -9.27 18.26 6.20
CA PRO A 451 -10.28 18.41 5.15
C PRO A 451 -9.76 18.22 3.71
N HIS A 452 -8.49 18.52 3.43
CA HIS A 452 -7.90 18.35 2.10
C HIS A 452 -7.46 16.90 1.85
N ILE A 453 -6.93 16.22 2.87
CA ILE A 453 -6.64 14.78 2.82
C ILE A 453 -7.95 13.99 2.63
N GLU A 454 -9.01 14.33 3.35
CA GLU A 454 -10.33 13.69 3.21
C GLU A 454 -10.89 13.86 1.79
N ALA A 455 -10.79 15.08 1.24
CA ALA A 455 -11.32 15.37 -0.09
C ALA A 455 -10.66 14.54 -1.21
N GLY A 456 -9.40 14.14 -1.01
CA GLY A 456 -8.70 13.23 -1.93
C GLY A 456 -8.98 11.74 -1.68
N GLY A 457 -9.85 11.39 -0.73
CA GLY A 457 -10.34 10.02 -0.56
C GLY A 457 -9.64 9.18 0.52
N GLY A 458 -8.99 9.79 1.51
CA GLY A 458 -8.36 9.05 2.61
C GLY A 458 -8.48 9.74 3.96
N GLY A 459 -8.29 9.00 5.05
CA GLY A 459 -8.20 9.54 6.42
C GLY A 459 -6.79 9.50 6.99
N PRO A 460 -6.64 9.65 8.32
CA PRO A 460 -5.33 9.57 8.98
C PRO A 460 -4.57 8.28 8.67
N ARG A 461 -5.26 7.13 8.56
CA ARG A 461 -4.60 5.85 8.22
C ARG A 461 -4.06 5.83 6.79
N CYS A 462 -4.82 6.34 5.82
CA CYS A 462 -4.39 6.40 4.42
C CYS A 462 -3.22 7.38 4.20
N ALA A 463 -3.22 8.50 4.93
CA ALA A 463 -2.20 9.54 4.81
C ALA A 463 -0.87 9.18 5.50
N THR A 464 -0.82 8.05 6.21
CA THR A 464 0.32 7.66 7.04
C THR A 464 0.82 6.27 6.66
N ARG A 465 2.11 6.04 6.86
CA ARG A 465 2.73 4.72 6.78
C ARG A 465 3.61 4.51 8.00
N ASP A 466 3.30 3.47 8.75
CA ASP A 466 4.05 3.13 9.94
C ASP A 466 5.44 2.56 9.60
N ILE A 467 6.44 2.90 10.41
CA ILE A 467 7.85 2.58 10.23
C ILE A 467 8.35 1.84 11.49
N PRO A 468 8.32 0.50 11.52
CA PRO A 468 8.47 -0.29 12.74
C PRO A 468 9.89 -0.32 13.35
N SER A 469 10.92 0.11 12.62
CA SER A 469 12.31 -0.02 13.10
C SER A 469 13.27 1.01 12.50
N LEU A 470 13.16 2.26 12.92
CA LEU A 470 14.29 3.18 12.85
C LEU A 470 15.08 3.04 14.15
N ARG A 471 15.88 1.98 14.26
CA ARG A 471 16.92 1.96 15.29
C ARG A 471 17.76 3.21 15.07
N SER A 472 17.86 4.05 16.10
CA SER A 472 18.75 5.18 16.14
C SER A 472 20.16 4.68 15.76
N SER A 473 20.59 5.01 14.55
CA SER A 473 21.99 5.05 14.20
C SER A 473 22.61 6.21 14.97
N SER A 474 22.88 5.98 16.26
CA SER A 474 23.78 6.79 17.08
C SER A 474 25.21 6.38 16.84
#